data_AF-A0A118K4L6-F1
#
_entry.id   AF-A0A118K4L6-F1
#
_cell.length_a   1.000
_cell.length_b   1.000
_cell.length_c   1.000
_cell.angle_alpha   90.00
_cell.angle_beta   90.00
_cell.angle_gamma   90.00
#
_symmetry.space_group_name_H-M   'P 1'
#
loop_
_entity.id
_entity.type
_entity.pdbx_description
1 polymer ?
#
loop_
_entity_poly.entity_id
_entity_poly.type
_entity_poly.pdbx_seq_one_letter_code
_entity_poly.pdbx_strand_id
1 'polypeptide(L)'
;MTSPVKPTAGNGLSAAELEKLPRTTGKELGLGTECSVCLEDIEEEQPARVVPGCNHGFHLQCADTWLSKNPVCPVCRNKLEPEFFHPSETNPC
;
A
#
# COMPACT_ATOMS: atom_id res chain seq x y z
N MET A 1 -13.82 -19.24 26.75
CA MET A 1 -14.29 -17.95 26.19
C MET A 1 -13.90 -17.88 24.71
N THR A 2 -14.67 -18.51 23.84
CA THR A 2 -14.43 -18.43 22.38
C THR A 2 -15.42 -17.44 21.80
N SER A 3 -15.00 -16.17 21.73
CA SER A 3 -15.77 -15.12 21.07
C SER A 3 -15.76 -15.38 19.55
N PRO A 4 -16.92 -15.41 18.88
CA PRO A 4 -16.99 -15.44 17.42
C PRO A 4 -16.59 -14.05 16.93
N VAL A 5 -15.38 -13.94 16.37
CA VAL A 5 -14.98 -12.70 15.68
C VAL A 5 -15.80 -12.66 14.39
N LYS A 6 -16.79 -11.76 14.34
CA LYS A 6 -17.54 -11.45 13.11
C LYS A 6 -16.54 -11.24 11.97
N PRO A 7 -16.75 -11.80 10.77
CA PRO A 7 -16.00 -11.39 9.60
C PRO A 7 -16.45 -9.96 9.26
N THR A 8 -15.73 -8.98 9.82
CA THR A 8 -15.89 -7.58 9.44
C THR A 8 -15.54 -7.51 7.96
N ALA A 9 -16.51 -7.10 7.14
CA ALA A 9 -16.33 -6.81 5.73
C ALA A 9 -15.08 -5.94 5.56
N GLY A 10 -13.99 -6.57 5.15
CA GLY A 10 -12.71 -5.92 4.99
C GLY A 10 -12.77 -5.10 3.72
N ASN A 11 -12.86 -3.78 3.85
CA ASN A 11 -12.71 -2.85 2.73
C ASN A 11 -11.25 -2.79 2.21
N GLY A 12 -10.50 -3.88 2.34
CA GLY A 12 -9.15 -3.99 1.83
C GLY A 12 -9.12 -4.08 0.31
N LEU A 13 -7.97 -3.74 -0.28
CA LEU A 13 -7.78 -3.82 -1.72
C LEU A 13 -7.62 -5.28 -2.17
N SER A 14 -8.16 -5.60 -3.34
CA SER A 14 -7.89 -6.86 -4.00
C SER A 14 -6.45 -6.91 -4.51
N ALA A 15 -5.90 -8.11 -4.72
CA ALA A 15 -4.55 -8.28 -5.27
C ALA A 15 -4.38 -7.55 -6.61
N ALA A 16 -5.40 -7.54 -7.46
CA ALA A 16 -5.37 -6.85 -8.75
C ALA A 16 -5.29 -5.31 -8.62
N GLU A 17 -5.88 -4.73 -7.57
CA GLU A 17 -5.76 -3.29 -7.29
C GLU A 17 -4.39 -2.95 -6.73
N LEU A 18 -3.89 -3.78 -5.82
CA LEU A 18 -2.53 -3.67 -5.30
C LEU A 18 -1.52 -3.68 -6.44
N GLU A 19 -1.62 -4.62 -7.38
CA GLU A 19 -0.72 -4.69 -8.54
C GLU A 19 -0.71 -3.42 -9.41
N LYS A 20 -1.82 -2.67 -9.44
CA LYS A 20 -1.90 -1.37 -10.14
C LYS A 20 -1.21 -0.22 -9.40
N LEU A 21 -0.89 -0.38 -8.11
CA LEU A 21 -0.16 0.64 -7.34
C LEU A 21 1.27 0.82 -7.87
N PRO A 22 1.82 2.04 -7.80
CA PRO A 22 3.19 2.31 -8.21
C PRO A 22 4.17 1.43 -7.45
N ARG A 23 4.84 0.55 -8.21
CA ARG A 23 5.93 -0.30 -7.73
C ARG A 23 7.25 0.39 -8.02
N THR A 24 8.08 0.44 -6.99
CA THR A 24 9.41 1.05 -7.03
C THR A 24 10.43 0.07 -6.41
N THR A 25 11.67 0.50 -6.24
CA THR A 25 12.70 -0.23 -5.47
C THR A 25 13.20 0.65 -4.33
N GLY A 26 13.85 0.06 -3.33
CA GLY A 26 14.48 0.82 -2.24
C GLY A 26 15.43 1.90 -2.77
N LYS A 27 16.06 1.65 -3.93
CA LYS A 27 16.93 2.63 -4.61
C LYS A 27 16.21 3.93 -4.97
N GLU A 28 14.97 3.84 -5.40
CA GLU A 28 14.18 4.99 -5.87
C GLU A 28 13.45 5.69 -4.70
N LEU A 29 13.21 5.00 -3.59
CA LEU A 29 12.79 5.62 -2.32
C LEU A 29 13.91 6.42 -1.65
N GLY A 30 15.16 6.00 -1.84
CA GLY A 30 16.34 6.63 -1.27
C GLY A 30 17.06 5.74 -0.26
N LEU A 31 18.38 5.91 -0.16
CA LEU A 31 19.24 5.17 0.76
C LEU A 31 18.81 5.43 2.22
N GLY A 32 18.49 4.38 2.97
CA GLY A 32 18.05 4.47 4.37
C GLY A 32 16.53 4.57 4.56
N THR A 33 15.74 4.07 3.62
CA THR A 33 14.28 3.95 3.83
C THR A 33 13.98 2.73 4.69
N GLU A 34 13.34 2.93 5.85
CA GLU A 34 12.94 1.84 6.75
C GLU A 34 11.46 1.49 6.55
N CYS A 35 11.15 0.20 6.41
CA CYS A 35 9.79 -0.26 6.28
C CYS A 35 9.09 -0.25 7.65
N SER A 36 8.22 0.72 7.92
CA SER A 36 7.51 0.82 9.22
C SER A 36 6.54 -0.35 9.53
N VAL A 37 6.35 -1.28 8.58
CA VAL A 37 5.50 -2.47 8.77
C VAL A 37 6.30 -3.62 9.40
N CYS A 38 7.54 -3.85 8.95
CA CYS A 38 8.42 -4.90 9.45
C CYS A 38 9.59 -4.38 10.29
N LEU A 39 9.77 -3.05 10.37
CA LEU A 39 10.84 -2.35 11.08
C LEU A 39 12.23 -2.76 10.59
N GLU A 40 12.37 -2.97 9.28
CA GLU A 40 13.60 -3.41 8.64
C GLU A 40 13.93 -2.48 7.46
N ASP A 41 15.22 -2.30 7.20
CA ASP A 41 15.73 -1.46 6.13
C ASP A 41 15.33 -2.00 4.76
N ILE A 42 14.85 -1.12 3.88
CA ILE A 42 14.56 -1.42 2.49
C ILE A 42 15.86 -1.24 1.70
N GLU A 43 16.49 -2.35 1.33
CA GLU A 43 17.72 -2.30 0.52
C GLU A 43 17.43 -1.80 -0.89
N GLU A 44 18.47 -1.32 -1.58
CA GLU A 44 18.32 -0.71 -2.90
C GLU A 44 17.74 -1.66 -3.97
N GLU A 45 18.02 -2.95 -3.84
CA GLU A 45 17.56 -4.01 -4.73
C GLU A 45 16.18 -4.59 -4.32
N GLN A 46 15.67 -4.23 -3.14
CA GLN A 46 14.40 -4.75 -2.65
C GLN A 46 13.23 -4.06 -3.34
N PRO A 47 12.20 -4.83 -3.77
CA PRO A 47 11.00 -4.26 -4.35
C PRO A 47 10.20 -3.56 -3.25
N ALA A 48 9.82 -2.32 -3.53
CA ALA A 48 9.06 -1.48 -2.63
C ALA A 48 7.82 -0.93 -3.34
N ARG A 49 6.84 -0.51 -2.55
CA ARG A 49 5.59 0.03 -3.03
C ARG A 49 5.33 1.37 -2.38
N VAL A 50 5.02 2.34 -3.23
CA VAL A 50 4.69 3.70 -2.82
C VAL A 50 3.19 3.80 -2.68
N VAL A 51 2.73 4.39 -1.58
CA VAL A 51 1.32 4.66 -1.35
C VAL A 51 0.94 5.96 -2.08
N PRO A 52 0.13 5.93 -3.16
CA PRO A 52 -0.28 7.14 -3.87
C PRO A 52 -1.04 8.11 -2.94
N GLY A 53 -0.85 9.41 -3.18
CA GLY A 53 -1.42 10.49 -2.38
C GLY A 53 -0.58 10.91 -1.17
N CYS A 54 0.30 10.05 -0.64
CA CYS A 54 1.20 10.41 0.47
C CYS A 54 2.67 10.05 0.26
N ASN A 55 2.99 9.28 -0.79
CA ASN A 55 4.34 8.93 -1.22
C ASN A 55 5.20 8.19 -0.18
N HIS A 56 4.60 7.57 0.83
CA HIS A 56 5.32 6.68 1.75
C HIS A 56 5.65 5.35 1.09
N GLY A 57 6.90 4.91 1.21
CA GLY A 57 7.40 3.66 0.66
C GLY A 57 7.51 2.56 1.71
N PHE A 58 7.11 1.34 1.34
CA PHE A 58 7.24 0.14 2.17
C PHE A 58 7.69 -1.03 1.30
N HIS A 59 8.18 -2.13 1.89
CA HIS A 59 8.41 -3.36 1.14
C HIS A 59 7.16 -3.76 0.36
N LEU A 60 7.31 -4.22 -0.88
CA LEU A 60 6.20 -4.59 -1.76
C LEU A 60 5.24 -5.56 -1.05
N GLN A 61 5.79 -6.61 -0.44
CA GLN A 61 5.01 -7.61 0.29
C GLN A 61 4.34 -7.05 1.56
N CYS A 62 5.03 -6.17 2.29
CA CYS A 62 4.49 -5.54 3.49
C CYS A 62 3.35 -4.58 3.16
N ALA A 63 3.53 -3.75 2.14
CA ALA A 63 2.50 -2.85 1.62
C ALA A 63 1.28 -3.66 1.18
N ASP A 64 1.48 -4.68 0.34
CA ASP A 64 0.39 -5.48 -0.21
C ASP A 64 -0.41 -6.20 0.88
N THR A 65 0.28 -6.82 1.83
CA THR A 65 -0.37 -7.51 2.96
C THR A 65 -1.17 -6.55 3.83
N TRP A 66 -0.65 -5.34 4.06
CA TRP A 66 -1.32 -4.32 4.87
C TRP A 66 -2.54 -3.75 4.15
N LEU A 67 -2.35 -3.29 2.92
CA LEU A 67 -3.36 -2.66 2.09
C LEU A 67 -4.48 -3.62 1.66
N SER A 68 -4.18 -4.92 1.56
CA SER A 68 -5.18 -5.98 1.37
C SER A 68 -6.16 -6.11 2.54
N LYS A 69 -5.77 -5.65 3.74
CA LYS A 69 -6.65 -5.65 4.93
C LYS A 69 -7.20 -4.27 5.23
N ASN A 70 -6.38 -3.24 5.05
CA ASN A 70 -6.66 -1.86 5.41
C ASN A 70 -6.11 -0.94 4.32
N PRO A 71 -6.96 -0.34 3.46
CA PRO A 71 -6.53 0.54 2.36
C PRO A 71 -6.10 1.92 2.88
N VAL A 72 -5.24 1.95 3.89
CA VAL A 72 -4.75 3.16 4.56
C VAL A 72 -3.25 3.06 4.73
N CYS A 73 -2.57 4.19 4.54
CA CYS A 73 -1.14 4.28 4.81
C CYS A 73 -0.86 3.98 6.30
N PRO A 74 0.06 3.06 6.64
CA PRO A 74 0.39 2.76 8.03
C PRO A 74 1.10 3.93 8.75
N VAL A 75 1.71 4.87 8.00
CA VAL A 75 2.43 6.02 8.56
C VAL A 75 1.49 7.21 8.78
N CYS A 76 0.85 7.71 7.72
CA CYS A 76 0.05 8.92 7.80
C CYS A 76 -1.47 8.69 7.90
N ARG A 77 -1.92 7.42 7.84
CA ARG A 77 -3.35 7.04 7.83
C ARG A 77 -4.16 7.60 6.66
N ASN A 78 -3.49 8.09 5.61
CA ASN A 78 -4.16 8.53 4.39
C ASN A 78 -4.82 7.33 3.71
N LYS A 79 -6.10 7.46 3.34
CA LYS A 79 -6.82 6.40 2.61
C LYS A 79 -6.35 6.36 1.17
N LEU A 80 -6.14 5.14 0.67
CA LEU A 80 -5.99 4.90 -0.75
C LEU A 80 -7.39 4.89 -1.36
N GLU A 81 -7.79 6.01 -1.93
CA GLU A 81 -9.04 6.06 -2.69
C GLU A 81 -8.87 5.37 -4.04
N PRO A 82 -9.90 4.65 -4.51
CA PRO A 82 -9.80 3.92 -5.75
C PRO A 82 -9.58 4.82 -6.97
N GLU A 83 -9.83 6.12 -6.85
CA GLU A 83 -9.61 7.11 -7.90
C GLU A 83 -8.13 7.23 -8.33
N PHE A 84 -7.18 6.84 -7.47
CA PHE A 84 -5.76 6.77 -7.84
C PHE A 84 -5.41 5.57 -8.75
N PHE A 85 -6.34 4.62 -8.97
CA PHE A 85 -6.16 3.48 -9.88
C PHE A 85 -6.66 3.73 -11.29
N HIS A 86 -7.17 4.93 -11.59
CA HIS A 86 -7.69 5.29 -12.90
C HIS A 86 -6.69 6.19 -13.64
N PRO A 87 -6.15 5.81 -14.82
CA PRO A 87 -5.91 6.84 -15.81
C PRO A 87 -7.27 7.48 -16.09
N SER A 88 -7.37 8.79 -15.88
CA SER A 88 -8.57 9.60 -16.11
C SER A 88 -9.34 9.15 -17.37
N GLU A 89 -10.43 8.41 -17.19
CA GLU A 89 -11.47 8.20 -18.21
C GLU A 89 -12.84 8.48 -17.60
N THR A 90 -13.03 9.70 -17.12
CA THR A 90 -14.36 10.34 -17.21
C THR A 90 -14.17 11.84 -17.06
N ASN A 91 -13.90 12.51 -18.17
CA ASN A 91 -14.55 13.80 -18.35
C ASN A 91 -15.73 13.58 -19.31
N PRO A 92 -16.97 13.58 -18.79
CA PRO A 92 -18.17 13.55 -19.63
C PRO A 92 -18.31 14.89 -20.36
N CYS A 93 -18.42 14.83 -21.69
CA CYS A 93 -18.89 15.88 -22.63
C CYS A 93 -18.53 17.34 -22.29
#